data_AF-A0A1I2X0G0-F1
#
_entry.id   AF-A0A1I2X0G0-F1
#
_cell.length_a   1.000
_cell.length_b   1.000
_cell.length_c   1.000
_cell.angle_alpha   90.00
_cell.angle_beta   90.00
_cell.angle_gamma   90.00
#
_symmetry.space_group_name_H-M   'P 1'
#
loop_
_entity.id
_entity.type
_entity.pdbx_description
1 polymer ?
#
loop_
_entity_poly.entity_id
_entity_poly.type
_entity_poly.pdbx_seq_one_letter_code
_entity_poly.pdbx_strand_id
1 'polypeptide(L)' 'MPSPNDPSSPPPSTPQERAVQEVLTCFDAYARIRAARDSFLSASRVGPREEERAFGDLQQAISRLRTASRPQ' A
#
# COMPACT_ATOMS: atom_id res chain seq x y z
N MET A 1 1.05 22.93 -40.53
CA MET A 1 -0.09 22.14 -39.99
C MET A 1 0.26 20.66 -40.10
N PRO A 2 -0.02 19.78 -39.12
CA PRO A 2 -0.29 19.97 -37.69
C PRO A 2 0.82 19.38 -36.78
N SER A 3 0.93 19.86 -35.55
CA SER A 3 1.67 19.19 -34.46
C SER A 3 0.70 18.29 -33.69
N PRO A 4 1.05 17.01 -33.47
CA PRO A 4 0.52 16.29 -32.31
C PRO A 4 1.57 15.32 -31.75
N ASN A 5 2.34 15.75 -30.76
CA ASN A 5 2.84 14.79 -29.79
C ASN A 5 2.41 15.33 -28.43
N ASP A 6 1.16 14.96 -28.10
CA ASP A 6 0.62 15.01 -26.76
C ASP A 6 1.68 14.49 -25.77
N PRO A 7 1.94 15.17 -24.65
CA PRO A 7 2.90 14.67 -23.67
C PRO A 7 2.44 13.28 -23.23
N SER A 8 3.28 12.30 -23.57
CA SER A 8 3.06 10.87 -23.39
C SER A 8 2.43 10.60 -22.03
N SER A 9 1.20 10.09 -22.03
CA SER A 9 0.62 9.49 -20.83
C SER A 9 1.62 8.44 -20.31
N PRO A 10 1.92 8.42 -19.00
CA PRO A 10 2.88 7.48 -18.46
C PRO A 10 2.44 6.05 -18.81
N PRO A 11 3.39 5.15 -19.12
CA PRO A 11 3.05 3.77 -19.40
C PRO A 11 2.22 3.19 -18.24
N PRO A 12 1.23 2.31 -18.51
CA PRO A 12 0.45 1.71 -17.45
C PRO A 12 1.39 0.96 -16.50
N SER A 13 1.27 1.26 -15.21
CA SER A 13 2.09 0.62 -14.17
C SER A 13 2.02 -0.89 -14.30
N THR A 14 3.18 -1.53 -14.30
CA THR A 14 3.29 -2.99 -14.37
C THR A 14 2.53 -3.63 -13.21
N PRO A 15 2.09 -4.90 -13.34
CA PRO A 15 1.45 -5.63 -12.24
C PRO A 15 2.30 -5.64 -10.97
N GLN A 16 3.63 -5.64 -11.13
CA GLN A 16 4.58 -5.55 -10.02
C GLN A 16 4.55 -4.18 -9.35
N GLU A 17 4.62 -3.09 -10.11
CA GLU A 17 4.53 -1.73 -9.56
C GLU A 17 3.22 -1.49 -8.81
N ARG A 18 2.10 -2.01 -9.33
CA ARG A 18 0.80 -1.95 -8.63
C ARG A 18 0.83 -2.72 -7.31
N ALA A 19 1.40 -3.93 -7.30
CA ALA A 19 1.55 -4.70 -6.08
C ALA A 19 2.48 -4.02 -5.05
N VAL A 20 3.53 -3.32 -5.50
CA VAL A 20 4.39 -2.52 -4.63
C VAL A 20 3.61 -1.34 -4.03
N GLN A 21 2.82 -0.62 -4.83
CA GLN A 21 1.98 0.47 -4.33
C GLN A 21 0.94 -0.01 -3.31
N GLU A 22 0.34 -1.19 -3.52
CA GLU A 22 -0.56 -1.81 -2.54
C GLU A 22 0.17 -2.08 -1.21
N VAL A 23 1.37 -2.66 -1.25
CA VAL A 23 2.18 -2.92 -0.04
C VAL A 23 2.50 -1.62 0.70
N LEU A 24 2.93 -0.57 -0.01
CA LEU A 24 3.23 0.72 0.60
C LEU A 24 1.99 1.33 1.27
N THR A 25 0.84 1.28 0.59
CA THR A 25 -0.42 1.80 1.14
C THR A 25 -0.84 1.05 2.41
N CYS A 26 -0.75 -0.28 2.40
CA CYS A 26 -1.05 -1.09 3.59
C CYS A 26 -0.04 -0.84 4.72
N PHE A 27 1.23 -0.65 4.39
CA PHE A 27 2.28 -0.35 5.37
C PHE A 27 2.04 1.00 6.05
N ASP A 28 1.75 2.05 5.29
CA ASP A 28 1.46 3.38 5.83
C ASP A 28 0.19 3.38 6.71
N ALA A 29 -0.83 2.58 6.34
CA ALA A 29 -2.01 2.40 7.17
C ALA A 29 -1.66 1.71 8.51
N TYR A 30 -0.93 0.60 8.47
CA TYR A 30 -0.47 -0.10 9.67
C TYR A 30 0.42 0.78 10.56
N ALA A 31 1.38 1.49 9.97
CA ALA A 31 2.29 2.37 10.71
C ALA A 31 1.54 3.50 11.42
N ARG A 32 0.55 4.12 10.76
CA ARG A 32 -0.31 5.14 11.39
C ARG A 32 -1.14 4.58 12.54
N ILE A 33 -1.72 3.40 12.36
CA ILE A 33 -2.50 2.72 13.41
C ILE A 33 -1.63 2.39 14.61
N ARG A 34 -0.44 1.84 14.37
CA ARG A 34 0.53 1.51 15.42
C ARG A 34 1.02 2.76 16.16
N ALA A 35 1.31 3.84 15.44
CA ALA A 35 1.70 5.12 16.04
C ALA A 35 0.55 5.75 16.85
N ALA A 36 -0.69 5.66 16.37
CA ALA A 36 -1.87 6.11 17.10
C ALA A 36 -2.09 5.31 18.39
N ARG A 37 -1.89 3.98 18.35
CA ARG A 37 -1.96 3.11 19.53
C ARG A 37 -0.88 3.43 20.56
N ASP A 38 0.33 3.75 20.11
CA ASP A 38 1.46 4.13 20.98
C ASP A 38 1.31 5.57 21.53
N SER A 39 0.47 6.39 20.88
CA SER A 39 0.23 7.76 21.31
C SER A 39 -0.55 7.80 22.62
N PHE A 40 0.02 8.51 23.61
CA PHE A 40 -0.59 8.76 24.92
C PHE A 40 -1.86 9.62 24.87
N LEU A 41 -2.24 10.14 23.70
CA LEU A 41 -3.48 10.90 23.53
C LEU A 41 -4.69 9.96 23.58
N SER A 42 -5.43 10.00 24.69
CA SER A 42 -6.62 9.18 24.98
C SER A 42 -7.70 9.15 23.87
N ALA A 43 -7.69 10.10 22.93
CA ALA A 43 -8.61 10.16 21.80
C ALA A 43 -8.24 9.24 20.62
N SER A 44 -7.03 8.64 20.63
CA SER A 44 -6.51 7.84 19.52
C SER A 44 -6.27 6.37 19.91
N ARG A 45 -7.14 5.79 20.76
CA ARG A 45 -7.10 4.36 21.01
C ARG A 45 -7.65 3.61 19.80
N VAL A 46 -6.84 3.48 18.76
CA VAL A 46 -7.10 2.49 17.73
C VAL A 46 -7.14 1.14 18.44
N GLY A 47 -8.25 0.42 18.27
CA GLY A 47 -8.45 -0.83 18.99
C GLY A 47 -7.42 -1.89 18.55
N PRO A 48 -7.06 -2.85 19.42
CA PRO A 48 -6.15 -3.94 19.04
C PRO A 48 -6.61 -4.67 17.77
N ARG A 49 -7.93 -4.79 17.57
CA ARG A 49 -8.54 -5.39 16.37
C ARG A 49 -8.25 -4.64 15.07
N GLU A 50 -8.13 -3.32 15.11
CA GLU A 50 -7.82 -2.52 13.92
C GLU A 50 -6.36 -2.67 13.51
N GLU A 51 -5.45 -2.77 14.47
CA GLU A 51 -4.05 -3.08 14.18
C GLU A 51 -3.91 -4.49 13.60
N GLU A 52 -4.56 -5.48 14.19
CA GLU A 52 -4.56 -6.86 13.69
C GLU A 52 -5.10 -6.94 12.26
N ARG A 53 -6.16 -6.18 11.96
CA ARG A 53 -6.73 -6.11 10.62
C ARG A 53 -5.76 -5.47 9.62
N ALA A 54 -5.18 -4.32 9.97
CA ALA A 54 -4.21 -3.63 9.10
C ALA A 54 -2.94 -4.46 8.87
N PHE A 55 -2.49 -5.20 9.89
CA PHE A 55 -1.39 -6.14 9.75
C PHE A 55 -1.74 -7.30 8.81
N GLY A 56 -2.95 -7.86 8.93
CA GLY A 56 -3.45 -8.88 7.99
C GLY A 56 -3.50 -8.39 6.54
N ASP A 57 -4.01 -7.16 6.34
CA ASP A 57 -4.05 -6.52 5.02
C ASP A 57 -2.64 -6.35 4.43
N LEU A 58 -1.66 -5.92 5.25
CA LEU A 58 -0.25 -5.83 4.84
C LEU A 58 0.35 -7.19 4.47
N GLN A 59 0.11 -8.24 5.27
CA GLN A 59 0.60 -9.58 4.96
C GLN A 59 0.03 -10.12 3.64
N GLN A 60 -1.24 -9.84 3.37
CA GLN A 60 -1.88 -10.22 2.11
C GLN A 60 -1.27 -9.49 0.92
N ALA A 61 -1.02 -8.18 1.04
CA ALA A 61 -0.38 -7.38 -0.01
C ALA A 61 1.04 -7.89 -0.32
N ILE A 62 1.84 -8.19 0.70
CA ILE A 62 3.19 -8.75 0.53
C ILE A 62 3.14 -10.12 -0.16
N SER A 63 2.15 -10.95 0.19
CA SER A 63 1.96 -12.27 -0.44
C SER A 63 1.64 -12.14 -1.92
N ARG A 64 0.79 -11.16 -2.30
CA ARG A 64 0.50 -10.85 -3.71
C ARG A 64 1.73 -10.36 -4.45
N LEU A 65 2.52 -9.46 -3.84
CA LEU A 65 3.77 -8.97 -4.42
C LEU A 65 4.76 -10.12 -4.68
N ARG A 66 4.90 -11.05 -3.73
CA ARG A 66 5.77 -12.24 -3.89
C ARG A 66 5.33 -13.13 -5.05
N THR A 67 4.02 -13.35 -5.21
CA THR A 67 3.49 -14.11 -6.35
C THR A 67 3.69 -13.37 -7.68
N ALA A 68 3.48 -12.05 -7.70
CA ALA A 68 3.69 -11.23 -8.89
C ALA A 68 5.17 -11.09 -9.30
N SER A 69 6.08 -11.26 -8.35
CA SER A 69 7.54 -11.19 -8.57
C SER A 69 8.17 -12.53 -8.92
N ARG A 70 7.40 -13.63 -8.91
CA ARG A 70 7.91 -14.95 -9.27
C ARG A 70 8.00 -15.05 -10.78
N PRO A 71 9.19 -15.25 -11.38
CA PRO A 71 9.29 -15.54 -12.80
C PRO A 71 8.54 -16.86 -13.08
N GLN A 72 7.71 -16.86 -14.12
CA GLN A 72 7.14 -18.08 -14.71
C GLN A 72 8.25 -18.93 -15.31
#